data_AF-A0A522H8S3-F1
#
_entry.id   AF-A0A522H8S3-F1
#
_cell.length_a   1.000
_cell.length_b   1.000
_cell.length_c   1.000
_cell.angle_alpha   90.00
_cell.angle_beta   90.00
_cell.angle_gamma   90.00
#
_symmetry.space_group_name_H-M   'P 1'
#
loop_
_entity.id
_entity.type
_entity.pdbx_description
1 polymer ?
#
loop_
_entity_poly.entity_id
_entity_poly.type
_entity_poly.pdbx_seq_one_letter_code
_entity_poly.pdbx_strand_id
1 'polypeptide(L)'
;MDERIKRLTTPELARTFAKNARERGHPELEIQALAHARTLQGIQAGYTTPAELAIASALYAYEEEQSRIKGRTFRANRTRQMLAKRGALGAAERMVLSPQPSVGYEVLQEAGLQDLSFEAIIVQFPGEFSEIAVQAAQARLDGRPPPIPPKPSADCDVDASAPVVLDSEAREFLAGFNDPSIWFQANWLPRYRTTTQAIARDLAEGRLDEPFDLLWKSIHNDISNAGRGVLKYDTVDAMRDEFLQVLREIHEDGSPANFEFIVERFETWKTEGRTDKVPHLLIARAFAGVHPQRYHTTVDASSQDRILDWFAQHTGHQVPRSTNWAVRAQALVKHLDRVDVFGRDIHARNIFPWFVLDQLRGRAATTNGPPGHSPRPASAFADLPAAQRLLELRHNLVQNALFAQLEEEFGAGTVWTEYPTGTGGFADAYVRHADQSCTLYEIKIADTATQVVRQAMGQLLEYSFRAGGLEPVQLFAVGEPALDEATRRFLERMRADFNLEIDYLQVELPDDTSALVN
;
A
#
# COMPACT_ATOMS: atom_id res chain seq x y z
N MET A 1 22.12 36.85 -31.58
CA MET A 1 20.69 37.17 -31.74
C MET A 1 20.56 38.56 -32.34
N ASP A 2 19.80 38.69 -33.43
CA ASP A 2 19.50 39.95 -34.13
C ASP A 2 18.77 40.97 -33.23
N GLU A 3 19.11 42.26 -33.35
CA GLU A 3 18.54 43.35 -32.53
C GLU A 3 17.01 43.49 -32.68
N ARG A 4 16.45 43.14 -33.85
CA ARG A 4 15.00 43.18 -34.08
C ARG A 4 14.28 42.10 -33.27
N ILE A 5 14.93 40.94 -33.08
CA ILE A 5 14.38 39.80 -32.33
C ILE A 5 14.44 40.09 -30.83
N LYS A 6 15.55 40.68 -30.35
CA LYS A 6 15.71 41.06 -28.92
C LYS A 6 14.62 42.02 -28.42
N ARG A 7 14.09 42.87 -29.31
CA ARG A 7 13.03 43.85 -28.98
C ARG A 7 11.64 43.23 -28.85
N LEU A 8 11.46 41.97 -29.25
CA LEU A 8 10.16 41.30 -29.15
C LEU A 8 9.95 40.88 -27.70
N THR A 9 8.81 41.31 -27.14
CA THR A 9 8.49 41.15 -25.72
C THR A 9 7.48 40.04 -25.43
N THR A 10 6.82 39.49 -26.46
CA THR A 10 5.88 38.36 -26.30
C THR A 10 6.19 37.19 -27.24
N PRO A 11 5.88 35.94 -26.83
CA PRO A 11 6.08 34.76 -27.66
C PRO A 11 5.36 34.83 -29.01
N GLU A 12 4.16 35.43 -29.05
CA GLU A 12 3.32 35.54 -30.25
C GLU A 12 3.97 36.46 -31.28
N LEU A 13 4.56 37.58 -30.83
CA LEU A 13 5.30 38.50 -31.70
C LEU A 13 6.54 37.82 -32.28
N ALA A 14 7.26 37.04 -31.46
CA ALA A 14 8.43 36.27 -31.90
C ALA A 14 8.07 35.17 -32.92
N ARG A 15 6.96 34.43 -32.71
CA ARG A 15 6.45 33.44 -33.68
C ARG A 15 5.99 34.09 -34.99
N THR A 16 5.34 35.25 -34.91
CA THR A 16 4.92 36.00 -36.10
C THR A 16 6.14 36.49 -36.89
N PHE A 17 7.18 36.96 -36.20
CA PHE A 17 8.45 37.32 -36.83
C PHE A 17 9.12 36.11 -37.50
N ALA A 18 9.14 34.95 -36.84
CA ALA A 18 9.69 33.72 -37.41
C ALA A 18 9.00 33.32 -38.72
N LYS A 19 7.66 33.34 -38.74
CA LYS A 19 6.86 33.08 -39.94
C LYS A 19 7.20 34.06 -41.08
N ASN A 20 7.26 35.35 -40.76
CA ASN A 20 7.61 36.40 -41.72
C ASN A 20 9.04 36.29 -42.27
N ALA A 21 9.98 35.82 -41.45
CA ALA A 21 11.37 35.58 -41.84
C ALA A 21 11.47 34.39 -42.80
N ARG A 22 10.76 33.30 -42.51
CA ARG A 22 10.64 32.13 -43.38
C ARG A 22 10.06 32.49 -44.75
N GLU A 23 8.93 33.21 -44.77
CA GLU A 23 8.26 33.64 -46.01
C GLU A 23 9.15 34.55 -46.88
N ARG A 24 10.09 35.26 -46.27
CA ARG A 24 11.06 36.14 -46.94
C ARG A 24 12.41 35.47 -47.23
N GLY A 25 12.56 34.18 -46.99
CA GLY A 25 13.78 33.43 -47.30
C GLY A 25 14.95 33.67 -46.34
N HIS A 26 14.68 34.04 -45.10
CA HIS A 26 15.68 34.25 -44.03
C HIS A 26 15.59 33.16 -42.94
N PRO A 27 16.01 31.90 -43.23
CA PRO A 27 15.92 30.79 -42.27
C PRO A 27 16.74 31.02 -40.99
N GLU A 28 17.84 31.77 -41.07
CA GLU A 28 18.68 32.13 -39.93
C GLU A 28 17.94 33.02 -38.91
N LEU A 29 17.04 33.88 -39.39
CA LEU A 29 16.21 34.74 -38.55
C LEU A 29 14.99 34.00 -38.01
N GLU A 30 14.46 33.03 -38.77
CA GLU A 30 13.41 32.12 -38.29
C GLU A 30 13.88 31.34 -37.06
N ILE A 31 15.04 30.69 -37.14
CA ILE A 31 15.61 29.89 -36.03
C ILE A 31 15.81 30.75 -34.78
N GLN A 32 16.40 31.93 -34.93
CA GLN A 32 16.62 32.86 -33.82
C GLN A 32 15.32 33.35 -33.20
N ALA A 33 14.30 33.61 -34.01
CA ALA A 33 13.01 34.09 -33.54
C ALA A 33 12.20 33.00 -32.84
N LEU A 34 12.25 31.74 -33.31
CA LEU A 34 11.65 30.60 -32.63
C LEU A 34 12.32 30.31 -31.28
N ALA A 35 13.65 30.36 -31.23
CA ALA A 35 14.40 30.21 -29.98
C ALA A 35 14.02 31.29 -28.95
N HIS A 36 13.91 32.55 -29.39
CA HIS A 36 13.46 33.66 -28.55
C HIS A 36 12.01 33.50 -28.09
N ALA A 37 11.12 33.03 -28.97
CA ALA A 37 9.72 32.76 -28.62
C ALA A 37 9.58 31.72 -27.49
N ARG A 38 10.33 30.62 -27.59
CA ARG A 38 10.35 29.55 -26.56
C ARG A 38 10.88 30.07 -25.23
N THR A 39 11.91 30.90 -25.25
CA THR A 39 12.47 31.55 -24.05
C THR A 39 11.44 32.44 -23.37
N LEU A 40 10.79 33.35 -24.13
CA LEU A 40 9.74 34.22 -23.59
C LEU A 40 8.56 33.43 -23.02
N GLN A 41 8.21 32.30 -23.65
CA GLN A 41 7.16 31.41 -23.17
C GLN A 41 7.54 30.73 -21.85
N GLY A 42 8.82 30.36 -21.68
CA GLY A 42 9.35 29.84 -20.42
C GLY A 42 9.27 30.86 -19.29
N ILE A 43 9.66 32.11 -19.56
CA ILE A 43 9.57 33.20 -18.57
C ILE A 43 8.11 33.42 -18.13
N GLN A 44 7.17 33.46 -19.07
CA GLN A 44 5.74 33.58 -18.76
C GLN A 44 5.19 32.40 -17.93
N ALA A 45 5.79 31.22 -18.07
CA ALA A 45 5.43 30.02 -17.31
C ALA A 45 6.07 29.95 -15.91
N GLY A 46 6.88 30.95 -15.53
CA GLY A 46 7.48 31.05 -14.19
C GLY A 46 8.85 30.37 -14.03
N TYR A 47 9.52 29.99 -15.12
CA TYR A 47 10.89 29.50 -15.06
C TYR A 47 11.88 30.65 -14.89
N THR A 48 12.84 30.50 -13.98
CA THR A 48 13.66 31.62 -13.49
C THR A 48 15.16 31.46 -13.76
N THR A 49 15.69 30.24 -13.74
CA THR A 49 17.12 30.01 -14.01
C THR A 49 17.40 29.79 -15.49
N PRO A 50 18.64 30.04 -15.96
CA PRO A 50 19.04 29.74 -17.34
C PRO A 50 18.79 28.27 -17.73
N ALA A 51 19.10 27.32 -16.84
CA ALA A 51 18.86 25.90 -17.11
C ALA A 51 17.36 25.56 -17.14
N GLU A 52 16.56 26.13 -16.23
CA GLU A 52 15.10 25.98 -16.25
C GLU A 52 14.47 26.49 -17.56
N LEU A 53 14.93 27.66 -18.05
CA LEU A 53 14.49 28.22 -19.32
C LEU A 53 14.91 27.37 -20.53
N ALA A 54 16.09 26.75 -20.48
CA ALA A 54 16.56 25.82 -21.49
C ALA A 54 15.70 24.54 -21.51
N ILE A 55 15.37 23.98 -20.34
CA ILE A 55 14.48 22.82 -20.18
C ILE A 55 13.07 23.12 -20.70
N ALA A 56 12.54 24.30 -20.38
CA ALA A 56 11.24 24.74 -20.91
C ALA A 56 11.28 24.87 -22.44
N SER A 57 12.37 25.41 -22.99
CA SER A 57 12.56 25.54 -24.43
C SER A 57 12.66 24.19 -25.13
N ALA A 58 13.35 23.22 -24.53
CA ALA A 58 13.42 21.84 -24.99
C ALA A 58 12.04 21.17 -25.04
N LEU A 59 11.24 21.34 -23.99
CA LEU A 59 9.86 20.84 -23.95
C LEU A 59 9.02 21.41 -25.10
N TYR A 60 9.08 22.72 -25.33
CA TYR A 60 8.30 23.35 -26.40
C TYR A 60 8.78 22.92 -27.78
N ALA A 61 10.09 22.78 -27.99
CA ALA A 61 10.65 22.25 -29.23
C ALA A 61 10.15 20.82 -29.49
N TYR A 62 10.15 19.97 -28.46
CA TYR A 62 9.62 18.60 -28.55
C TYR A 62 8.12 18.58 -28.88
N GLU A 63 7.31 19.42 -28.22
CA GLU A 63 5.87 19.53 -28.51
C GLU A 63 5.59 20.00 -29.95
N GLU A 64 6.39 20.94 -30.46
CA GLU A 64 6.31 21.44 -31.83
C GLU A 64 6.66 20.33 -32.85
N GLU A 65 7.75 19.59 -32.66
CA GLU A 65 8.13 18.48 -33.54
C GLU A 65 7.10 17.34 -33.53
N GLN A 66 6.59 16.99 -32.35
CA GLN A 66 5.53 15.99 -32.24
C GLN A 66 4.22 16.45 -32.90
N SER A 67 3.91 17.75 -32.83
CA SER A 67 2.74 18.31 -33.52
C SER A 67 2.91 18.23 -35.04
N ARG A 68 4.13 18.46 -35.54
CA ARG A 68 4.49 18.33 -36.96
C ARG A 68 4.34 16.89 -37.45
N ILE A 69 4.88 15.92 -36.70
CA ILE A 69 4.80 14.48 -37.04
C ILE A 69 3.34 13.98 -37.04
N LYS A 70 2.53 14.41 -36.05
CA LYS A 70 1.15 13.92 -35.88
C LYS A 70 0.11 14.69 -36.70
N GLY A 71 0.50 15.77 -37.37
CA GLY A 71 -0.42 16.63 -38.13
C GLY A 71 -1.52 17.32 -37.29
N ARG A 72 -1.38 17.33 -35.96
CA ARG A 72 -2.32 17.95 -35.01
C ARG A 72 -1.57 18.51 -33.83
N THR A 73 -2.16 19.47 -33.11
CA THR A 73 -1.58 20.03 -31.89
C THR A 73 -1.32 18.92 -30.87
N PHE A 74 -0.06 18.77 -30.47
CA PHE A 74 0.39 17.82 -29.47
C PHE A 74 0.91 18.55 -28.24
N ARG A 75 0.51 18.08 -27.07
CA ARG A 75 0.96 18.60 -25.78
C ARG A 75 1.49 17.47 -24.93
N ALA A 76 2.70 17.62 -24.41
CA ALA A 76 3.39 16.60 -23.63
C ALA A 76 2.92 16.63 -22.17
N ASN A 77 1.66 16.24 -21.94
CA ASN A 77 1.00 16.33 -20.62
C ASN A 77 1.78 15.59 -19.51
N ARG A 78 2.35 14.40 -19.81
CA ARG A 78 3.15 13.62 -18.85
C ARG A 78 4.45 14.34 -18.46
N THR A 79 5.16 14.92 -19.43
CA THR A 79 6.39 15.69 -19.19
C THR A 79 6.09 16.97 -18.41
N ARG A 80 4.98 17.67 -18.73
CA ARG A 80 4.52 18.84 -17.96
C ARG A 80 4.15 18.50 -16.52
N GLN A 81 3.44 17.39 -16.29
CA GLN A 81 3.13 16.91 -14.94
C GLN A 81 4.40 16.55 -14.16
N MET A 82 5.38 15.93 -14.82
CA MET A 82 6.66 15.59 -14.21
C MET A 82 7.46 16.84 -13.81
N LEU A 83 7.55 17.84 -14.69
CA LEU A 83 8.18 19.13 -14.41
C LEU A 83 7.50 19.85 -13.25
N ALA A 84 6.16 19.83 -13.20
CA ALA A 84 5.40 20.44 -12.10
C ALA A 84 5.62 19.72 -10.75
N LYS A 85 5.75 18.38 -10.76
CA LYS A 85 5.91 17.57 -9.53
C LYS A 85 7.34 17.61 -8.97
N ARG A 86 8.36 17.65 -9.84
CA ARG A 86 9.77 17.49 -9.46
C ARG A 86 10.61 18.76 -9.59
N GLY A 87 10.05 19.82 -10.16
CA GLY A 87 10.83 20.96 -10.66
C GLY A 87 11.51 20.64 -12.00
N ALA A 88 11.91 21.68 -12.73
CA ALA A 88 12.53 21.51 -14.05
C ALA A 88 13.85 20.74 -13.98
N LEU A 89 14.75 21.15 -13.09
CA LEU A 89 16.08 20.56 -12.94
C LEU A 89 16.01 19.08 -12.55
N GLY A 90 15.26 18.75 -11.50
CA GLY A 90 15.13 17.36 -11.02
C GLY A 90 14.42 16.43 -12.02
N ALA A 91 13.57 16.97 -12.89
CA ALA A 91 12.97 16.20 -13.98
C ALA A 91 13.98 15.87 -15.09
N ALA A 92 14.82 16.83 -15.47
CA ALA A 92 15.88 16.63 -16.47
C ALA A 92 16.92 15.61 -15.97
N GLU A 93 17.36 15.71 -14.72
CA GLU A 93 18.28 14.73 -14.13
C GLU A 93 17.74 13.31 -14.15
N ARG A 94 16.47 13.10 -13.72
CA ARG A 94 15.86 11.76 -13.76
C ARG A 94 15.86 11.18 -15.17
N MET A 95 15.52 12.00 -16.16
CA MET A 95 15.46 11.53 -17.55
C MET A 95 16.84 11.15 -18.07
N VAL A 96 17.87 11.89 -17.68
CA VAL A 96 19.24 11.58 -18.11
C VAL A 96 19.82 10.38 -17.37
N LEU A 97 19.43 10.13 -16.12
CA LEU A 97 19.90 8.98 -15.34
C LEU A 97 19.20 7.66 -15.73
N SER A 98 18.15 7.71 -16.54
CA SER A 98 17.48 6.51 -17.08
C SER A 98 18.45 5.67 -17.94
N PRO A 99 18.44 4.32 -17.84
CA PRO A 99 19.29 3.47 -18.69
C PRO A 99 19.00 3.65 -20.19
N GLN A 100 17.73 3.86 -20.54
CA GLN A 100 17.30 4.05 -21.92
C GLN A 100 17.10 5.53 -22.24
N PRO A 101 17.43 5.96 -23.47
CA PRO A 101 17.09 7.30 -23.94
C PRO A 101 15.59 7.55 -23.84
N SER A 102 15.21 8.79 -23.51
CA SER A 102 13.80 9.15 -23.50
C SER A 102 13.27 9.26 -24.94
N VAL A 103 11.98 9.00 -25.13
CA VAL A 103 11.31 9.26 -26.43
C VAL A 103 11.49 10.73 -26.86
N GLY A 104 11.59 11.67 -25.90
CA GLY A 104 11.89 13.06 -26.20
C GLY A 104 13.29 13.28 -26.78
N TYR A 105 14.28 12.54 -26.27
CA TYR A 105 15.66 12.55 -26.76
C TYR A 105 15.74 12.04 -28.20
N GLU A 106 15.12 10.88 -28.47
CA GLU A 106 15.11 10.27 -29.81
C GLU A 106 14.47 11.20 -30.84
N VAL A 107 13.31 11.78 -30.50
CA VAL A 107 12.59 12.72 -31.39
C VAL A 107 13.40 13.97 -31.68
N LEU A 108 14.08 14.53 -30.68
CA LEU A 108 14.94 15.71 -30.86
C LEU A 108 16.20 15.36 -31.67
N GLN A 109 16.77 14.16 -31.47
CA GLN A 109 17.91 13.68 -32.25
C GLN A 109 17.55 13.48 -33.72
N GLU A 110 16.44 12.80 -34.02
CA GLU A 110 15.93 12.58 -35.38
C GLU A 110 15.61 13.91 -36.09
N ALA A 111 15.16 14.92 -35.35
CA ALA A 111 14.88 16.26 -35.87
C ALA A 111 16.15 17.13 -36.04
N GLY A 112 17.35 16.64 -35.70
CA GLY A 112 18.58 17.42 -35.73
C GLY A 112 18.65 18.52 -34.67
N LEU A 113 17.85 18.41 -33.60
CA LEU A 113 17.74 19.34 -32.49
C LEU A 113 18.36 18.78 -31.21
N GLN A 114 19.42 17.98 -31.33
CA GLN A 114 20.07 17.31 -30.20
C GLN A 114 20.63 18.32 -29.17
N ASP A 115 21.00 19.52 -29.61
CA ASP A 115 21.44 20.62 -28.72
C ASP A 115 20.35 21.10 -27.74
N LEU A 116 19.08 20.77 -28.02
CA LEU A 116 17.94 21.04 -27.15
C LEU A 116 17.56 19.84 -26.28
N SER A 117 18.33 18.75 -26.30
CA SER A 117 18.09 17.60 -25.42
C SER A 117 18.41 17.93 -23.95
N PHE A 118 17.83 17.18 -23.01
CA PHE A 118 18.18 17.35 -21.60
C PHE A 118 19.64 17.02 -21.33
N GLU A 119 20.20 16.07 -22.06
CA GLU A 119 21.62 15.71 -22.04
C GLU A 119 22.50 16.91 -22.41
N ALA A 120 22.23 17.57 -23.54
CA ALA A 120 22.99 18.75 -23.97
C ALA A 120 22.85 19.90 -22.98
N ILE A 121 21.65 20.12 -22.43
CA ILE A 121 21.39 21.17 -21.45
C ILE A 121 22.14 20.91 -20.14
N ILE A 122 22.15 19.68 -19.64
CA ILE A 122 22.86 19.32 -18.40
C ILE A 122 24.37 19.53 -18.55
N VAL A 123 24.94 19.17 -19.71
CA VAL A 123 26.36 19.43 -20.00
C VAL A 123 26.66 20.92 -20.14
N GLN A 124 25.71 21.72 -20.66
CA GLN A 124 25.87 23.17 -20.81
C GLN A 124 25.84 23.91 -19.46
N PHE A 125 25.08 23.43 -18.47
CA PHE A 125 24.90 24.08 -17.17
C PHE A 125 25.32 23.18 -16.00
N PRO A 126 26.57 22.69 -15.96
CA PRO A 126 26.97 21.66 -14.99
C PRO A 126 26.87 22.11 -13.53
N GLY A 127 26.90 23.42 -13.26
CA GLY A 127 26.73 23.99 -11.92
C GLY A 127 25.30 23.98 -11.37
N GLU A 128 24.28 23.72 -12.21
CA GLU A 128 22.87 23.61 -11.80
C GLU A 128 22.41 22.16 -11.62
N PHE A 129 23.29 21.19 -11.86
CA PHE A 129 22.99 19.75 -11.80
C PHE A 129 24.01 18.98 -10.96
N SER A 130 23.64 17.78 -10.54
CA SER A 130 24.52 16.84 -9.86
C SER A 130 25.63 16.34 -10.78
N GLU A 131 26.81 16.08 -10.21
CA GLU A 131 27.96 15.56 -10.95
C GLU A 131 27.64 14.24 -11.68
N ILE A 132 26.80 13.38 -11.08
CA ILE A 132 26.37 12.11 -11.68
C ILE A 132 25.48 12.36 -12.91
N ALA A 133 24.55 13.32 -12.83
CA ALA A 133 23.72 13.69 -13.98
C ALA A 133 24.55 14.27 -15.12
N VAL A 134 25.57 15.09 -14.81
CA VAL A 134 26.51 15.62 -15.81
C VAL A 134 27.32 14.50 -16.48
N GLN A 135 27.83 13.54 -15.70
CA GLN A 135 28.55 12.40 -16.25
C GLN A 135 27.66 11.49 -17.12
N ALA A 136 26.41 11.28 -16.71
CA ALA A 136 25.44 10.50 -17.49
C ALA A 136 25.00 11.20 -18.77
N ALA A 137 24.81 12.51 -18.72
CA ALA A 137 24.53 13.33 -19.90
C ALA A 137 25.68 13.23 -20.91
N GLN A 138 26.92 13.43 -20.44
CA GLN A 138 28.11 13.36 -21.29
C GLN A 138 28.29 11.97 -21.90
N ALA A 139 28.13 10.92 -21.11
CA ALA A 139 28.23 9.54 -21.60
C ALA A 139 27.22 9.27 -22.73
N ARG A 140 25.97 9.71 -22.58
CA ARG A 140 24.94 9.51 -23.62
C ARG A 140 25.22 10.30 -24.89
N LEU A 141 25.70 11.55 -24.78
CA LEU A 141 26.11 12.34 -25.95
C LEU A 141 27.32 11.72 -26.67
N ASP A 142 28.22 11.10 -25.93
CA ASP A 142 29.40 10.39 -26.48
C ASP A 142 29.08 9.00 -27.04
N GLY A 143 27.81 8.57 -27.03
CA GLY A 143 27.40 7.23 -27.46
C GLY A 143 27.86 6.09 -26.54
N ARG A 144 28.25 6.42 -25.30
CA ARG A 144 28.62 5.46 -24.25
C ARG A 144 27.41 5.18 -23.36
N PRO A 145 27.30 3.97 -22.78
CA PRO A 145 26.28 3.74 -21.76
C PRO A 145 26.51 4.69 -20.58
N PRO A 146 25.44 5.29 -20.02
CA PRO A 146 25.59 6.16 -18.85
C PRO A 146 26.24 5.36 -17.72
N PRO A 147 27.08 6.02 -16.87
CA PRO A 147 27.61 5.37 -15.69
C PRO A 147 26.43 4.83 -14.89
N ILE A 148 26.52 3.56 -14.48
CA ILE A 148 25.54 2.96 -13.59
C ILE A 148 25.50 3.87 -12.37
N PRO A 149 24.37 4.53 -12.04
CA PRO A 149 24.31 5.33 -10.83
C PRO A 149 24.76 4.41 -9.70
N PRO A 150 25.62 4.88 -8.78
CA PRO A 150 25.88 4.11 -7.58
C PRO A 150 24.50 3.69 -7.07
N LYS A 151 24.32 2.37 -6.82
CA LYS A 151 23.16 1.86 -6.07
C LYS A 151 22.87 2.93 -5.02
N PRO A 152 21.65 3.49 -4.92
CA PRO A 152 21.39 4.47 -3.89
C PRO A 152 21.94 3.84 -2.61
N SER A 153 23.05 4.41 -2.12
CA SER A 153 23.49 4.08 -0.79
C SER A 153 22.25 4.36 0.03
N ALA A 154 21.92 3.40 0.88
CA ALA A 154 20.81 3.52 1.77
C ALA A 154 21.12 4.60 2.82
N ASP A 155 21.43 5.82 2.40
CA ASP A 155 21.68 6.97 3.24
C ASP A 155 20.37 7.73 3.36
N CYS A 156 19.40 7.05 3.95
CA CYS A 156 19.00 7.53 5.25
C CYS A 156 19.60 6.53 6.23
N ASP A 157 20.80 6.82 6.74
CA ASP A 157 21.15 6.40 8.09
C ASP A 157 20.09 6.99 9.00
N VAL A 158 19.00 6.23 9.13
CA VAL A 158 18.06 6.32 10.23
C VAL A 158 18.93 6.04 11.44
N ASP A 159 19.37 7.10 12.12
CA ASP A 159 20.24 7.09 13.28
C ASP A 159 20.00 5.81 14.10
N ALA A 160 20.86 4.81 13.85
CA ALA A 160 20.64 3.43 14.28
C ALA A 160 20.91 3.27 15.79
N SER A 161 21.18 4.38 16.47
CA SER A 161 21.59 4.44 17.87
C SER A 161 20.45 4.77 18.84
N ALA A 162 19.33 5.29 18.36
CA ALA A 162 18.19 5.61 19.22
C ALA A 162 17.50 4.31 19.68
N PRO A 163 17.29 4.11 21.00
CA PRO A 163 16.58 2.94 21.50
C PRO A 163 15.15 2.95 20.95
N VAL A 164 14.71 1.83 20.38
CA VAL A 164 13.32 1.67 19.96
C VAL A 164 12.47 1.56 21.22
N VAL A 165 11.64 2.58 21.47
CA VAL A 165 10.71 2.59 22.59
C VAL A 165 9.32 2.33 22.05
N LEU A 166 8.77 1.18 22.43
CA LEU A 166 7.35 0.89 22.30
C LEU A 166 6.61 1.62 23.41
N ASP A 167 5.66 2.48 23.06
CA ASP A 167 4.76 3.08 24.05
C ASP A 167 3.72 2.08 24.58
N SER A 168 2.78 2.54 25.41
CA SER A 168 1.74 1.68 25.97
C SER A 168 0.83 1.09 24.90
N GLU A 169 0.45 1.89 23.89
CA GLU A 169 -0.45 1.45 22.83
C GLU A 169 0.20 0.40 21.94
N ALA A 170 1.47 0.58 21.57
CA ALA A 170 2.20 -0.41 20.80
C ALA A 170 2.35 -1.74 21.55
N ARG A 171 2.53 -1.70 22.88
CA ARG A 171 2.56 -2.92 23.72
C ARG A 171 1.20 -3.60 23.79
N GLU A 172 0.10 -2.85 23.87
CA GLU A 172 -1.25 -3.39 23.86
C GLU A 172 -1.57 -4.06 22.51
N PHE A 173 -1.20 -3.42 21.41
CA PHE A 173 -1.34 -4.01 20.07
C PHE A 173 -0.49 -5.28 19.93
N LEU A 174 0.72 -5.32 20.49
CA LEU A 174 1.53 -6.54 20.51
C LEU A 174 0.93 -7.64 21.41
N ALA A 175 0.37 -7.28 22.56
CA ALA A 175 -0.30 -8.23 23.45
C ALA A 175 -1.51 -8.86 22.76
N GLY A 176 -2.38 -8.04 22.16
CA GLY A 176 -3.53 -8.49 21.38
C GLY A 176 -3.12 -9.29 20.15
N PHE A 177 -2.06 -8.89 19.44
CA PHE A 177 -1.54 -9.67 18.32
C PHE A 177 -1.14 -11.09 18.71
N ASN A 178 -0.61 -11.28 19.93
CA ASN A 178 -0.15 -12.57 20.42
C ASN A 178 -1.26 -13.44 21.04
N ASP A 179 -2.52 -13.00 21.03
CA ASP A 179 -3.63 -13.82 21.50
C ASP A 179 -3.87 -15.01 20.52
N PRO A 180 -3.67 -16.26 20.97
CA PRO A 180 -3.78 -17.44 20.11
C PRO A 180 -5.22 -17.74 19.65
N SER A 181 -6.24 -17.16 20.29
CA SER A 181 -7.65 -17.38 19.96
C SER A 181 -8.10 -16.67 18.67
N ILE A 182 -7.35 -15.65 18.24
CA ILE A 182 -7.70 -14.84 17.08
C ILE A 182 -7.52 -15.65 15.78
N TRP A 183 -8.47 -15.53 14.86
CA TRP A 183 -8.56 -16.33 13.65
C TRP A 183 -7.28 -16.35 12.79
N PHE A 184 -6.51 -15.25 12.74
CA PHE A 184 -5.32 -15.19 11.90
C PHE A 184 -4.16 -16.00 12.50
N GLN A 185 -4.09 -16.15 13.83
CA GLN A 185 -3.11 -17.02 14.49
C GLN A 185 -3.38 -18.50 14.16
N ALA A 186 -4.65 -18.90 14.21
CA ALA A 186 -5.06 -20.27 13.95
C ALA A 186 -5.07 -20.64 12.45
N ASN A 187 -5.40 -19.69 11.56
CA ASN A 187 -5.62 -19.99 10.15
C ASN A 187 -4.59 -19.36 9.22
N TRP A 188 -4.42 -18.03 9.26
CA TRP A 188 -3.64 -17.34 8.24
C TRP A 188 -2.13 -17.52 8.45
N LEU A 189 -1.63 -17.36 9.68
CA LEU A 189 -0.19 -17.47 9.97
C LEU A 189 0.38 -18.86 9.58
N PRO A 190 -0.24 -20.01 9.93
CA PRO A 190 0.24 -21.33 9.49
C PRO A 190 0.22 -21.50 7.96
N ARG A 191 -0.83 -21.00 7.30
CA ARG A 191 -0.94 -21.04 5.83
C ARG A 191 0.12 -20.16 5.18
N TYR A 192 0.34 -18.95 5.68
CA TYR A 192 1.38 -18.03 5.20
C TYR A 192 2.78 -18.66 5.30
N ARG A 193 3.08 -19.35 6.41
CA ARG A 193 4.33 -20.12 6.56
C ARG A 193 4.47 -21.20 5.49
N THR A 194 3.44 -22.03 5.33
CA THR A 194 3.43 -23.14 4.37
C THR A 194 3.58 -22.63 2.94
N THR A 195 2.84 -21.58 2.60
CA THR A 195 2.79 -20.99 1.28
C THR A 195 4.12 -20.33 0.89
N THR A 196 4.72 -19.54 1.78
CA THR A 196 6.05 -18.94 1.50
C THR A 196 7.16 -19.97 1.39
N GLN A 197 7.10 -21.06 2.17
CA GLN A 197 8.02 -22.18 2.04
C GLN A 197 7.84 -22.92 0.71
N ALA A 198 6.60 -23.14 0.27
CA ALA A 198 6.28 -23.75 -1.02
C ALA A 198 6.80 -22.89 -2.18
N ILE A 199 6.53 -21.57 -2.16
CA ILE A 199 7.06 -20.62 -3.15
C ILE A 199 8.60 -20.71 -3.20
N ALA A 200 9.27 -20.63 -2.05
CA ALA A 200 10.73 -20.66 -2.00
C ALA A 200 11.31 -21.96 -2.59
N ARG A 201 10.71 -23.12 -2.28
CA ARG A 201 11.10 -24.42 -2.84
C ARG A 201 10.87 -24.47 -4.36
N ASP A 202 9.69 -24.08 -4.82
CA ASP A 202 9.32 -24.21 -6.24
C ASP A 202 10.17 -23.29 -7.12
N LEU A 203 10.44 -22.06 -6.66
CA LEU A 203 11.36 -21.14 -7.34
C LEU A 203 12.80 -21.68 -7.38
N ALA A 204 13.30 -22.25 -6.28
CA ALA A 204 14.64 -22.85 -6.24
C ALA A 204 14.79 -24.05 -7.18
N GLU A 205 13.70 -24.77 -7.44
CA GLU A 205 13.64 -25.94 -8.33
C GLU A 205 13.21 -25.56 -9.77
N GLY A 206 13.08 -24.26 -10.07
CA GLY A 206 12.69 -23.74 -11.39
C GLY A 206 11.25 -24.01 -11.79
N ARG A 207 10.39 -24.45 -10.84
CA ARG A 207 8.95 -24.64 -11.06
C ARG A 207 8.21 -23.34 -10.79
N LEU A 208 7.74 -22.71 -11.86
CA LEU A 208 7.15 -21.37 -11.79
C LEU A 208 5.62 -21.37 -11.90
N ASP A 209 5.01 -22.47 -12.33
CA ASP A 209 3.57 -22.53 -12.63
C ASP A 209 2.72 -22.29 -11.37
N GLU A 210 3.00 -23.01 -10.29
CA GLU A 210 2.27 -22.88 -9.02
C GLU A 210 2.46 -21.49 -8.36
N PRO A 211 3.69 -20.96 -8.19
CA PRO A 211 3.86 -19.59 -7.69
C PRO A 211 3.23 -18.53 -8.59
N PHE A 212 3.21 -18.73 -9.92
CA PHE A 212 2.57 -17.82 -10.85
C PHE A 212 1.07 -17.72 -10.61
N ASP A 213 0.36 -18.86 -10.59
CA ASP A 213 -1.08 -18.87 -10.36
C ASP A 213 -1.42 -18.32 -8.97
N LEU A 214 -0.64 -18.66 -7.96
CA LEU A 214 -0.84 -18.19 -6.59
C LEU A 214 -0.68 -16.66 -6.47
N LEU A 215 0.40 -16.08 -7.00
CA LEU A 215 0.74 -14.67 -6.77
C LEU A 215 -0.04 -13.72 -7.68
N TRP A 216 -0.30 -14.13 -8.93
CA TRP A 216 -0.89 -13.25 -9.94
C TRP A 216 -2.39 -13.48 -10.14
N LYS A 217 -2.91 -14.65 -9.77
CA LYS A 217 -4.30 -15.03 -10.06
C LYS A 217 -5.11 -15.27 -8.79
N SER A 218 -4.58 -15.97 -7.79
CA SER A 218 -5.37 -16.36 -6.62
C SER A 218 -5.80 -15.19 -5.73
N ILE A 219 -7.09 -15.19 -5.34
CA ILE A 219 -7.60 -14.34 -4.25
C ILE A 219 -7.09 -14.89 -2.91
N HIS A 220 -7.19 -16.20 -2.72
CA HIS A 220 -6.74 -16.92 -1.53
C HIS A 220 -5.27 -17.31 -1.70
N ASN A 221 -4.40 -16.30 -1.62
CA ASN A 221 -2.96 -16.46 -1.83
C ASN A 221 -2.17 -16.69 -0.53
N ASP A 222 -2.80 -16.51 0.64
CA ASP A 222 -2.18 -16.58 1.97
C ASP A 222 -0.96 -15.67 2.21
N ILE A 223 -0.52 -14.86 1.24
CA ILE A 223 0.57 -13.87 1.38
C ILE A 223 0.05 -12.54 1.91
N SER A 224 -1.14 -12.13 1.50
CA SER A 224 -1.71 -10.83 1.87
C SER A 224 -3.22 -10.94 2.03
N ASN A 225 -3.76 -10.32 3.08
CA ASN A 225 -5.19 -10.08 3.23
C ASN A 225 -5.57 -8.77 2.51
N ALA A 226 -5.34 -8.79 1.20
CA ALA A 226 -5.69 -7.72 0.28
C ALA A 226 -6.48 -8.34 -0.88
N GLY A 227 -7.43 -7.59 -1.44
CA GLY A 227 -8.33 -8.09 -2.48
C GLY A 227 -7.59 -8.67 -3.70
N ARG A 228 -8.34 -9.27 -4.63
CA ARG A 228 -7.83 -9.98 -5.82
C ARG A 228 -6.76 -9.23 -6.63
N GLY A 229 -6.64 -7.92 -6.48
CA GLY A 229 -5.88 -7.08 -7.38
C GLY A 229 -6.71 -6.75 -8.61
N VAL A 230 -6.13 -5.96 -9.50
CA VAL A 230 -6.93 -5.28 -10.52
C VAL A 230 -6.94 -6.01 -11.88
N LEU A 231 -6.02 -6.93 -12.17
CA LEU A 231 -5.93 -7.59 -13.49
C LEU A 231 -6.98 -8.70 -13.70
N LYS A 232 -7.44 -8.82 -14.97
CA LYS A 232 -8.32 -9.90 -15.42
C LYS A 232 -7.50 -11.17 -15.70
N TYR A 233 -8.09 -12.35 -15.47
CA TYR A 233 -7.42 -13.63 -15.71
C TYR A 233 -6.98 -13.78 -17.16
N ASP A 234 -7.85 -13.48 -18.11
CA ASP A 234 -7.55 -13.62 -19.53
C ASP A 234 -6.33 -12.79 -19.96
N THR A 235 -6.11 -11.63 -19.36
CA THR A 235 -4.91 -10.80 -19.62
C THR A 235 -3.65 -11.45 -19.06
N VAL A 236 -3.73 -12.02 -17.86
CA VAL A 236 -2.59 -12.69 -17.20
C VAL A 236 -2.23 -13.98 -17.94
N ASP A 237 -3.23 -14.75 -18.39
CA ASP A 237 -3.01 -15.98 -19.16
C ASP A 237 -2.48 -15.69 -20.57
N ALA A 238 -2.96 -14.62 -21.23
CA ALA A 238 -2.44 -14.19 -22.53
C ALA A 238 -0.99 -13.69 -22.47
N MET A 239 -0.54 -13.17 -21.33
CA MET A 239 0.81 -12.66 -21.09
C MET A 239 1.63 -13.57 -20.18
N ARG A 240 1.33 -14.87 -20.19
CA ARG A 240 1.90 -15.83 -19.24
C ARG A 240 3.42 -15.81 -19.20
N ASP A 241 4.07 -15.86 -20.37
CA ASP A 241 5.53 -15.92 -20.46
C ASP A 241 6.20 -14.66 -19.90
N GLU A 242 5.60 -13.49 -20.12
CA GLU A 242 6.10 -12.23 -19.59
C GLU A 242 5.95 -12.15 -18.07
N PHE A 243 4.86 -12.65 -17.52
CA PHE A 243 4.67 -12.70 -16.06
C PHE A 243 5.57 -13.74 -15.39
N LEU A 244 5.83 -14.88 -16.04
CA LEU A 244 6.84 -15.84 -15.58
C LEU A 244 8.23 -15.21 -15.57
N GLN A 245 8.56 -14.42 -16.59
CA GLN A 245 9.82 -13.68 -16.63
C GLN A 245 9.93 -12.66 -15.50
N VAL A 246 8.86 -11.90 -15.24
CA VAL A 246 8.78 -11.00 -14.07
C VAL A 246 9.00 -11.77 -12.78
N LEU A 247 8.38 -12.94 -12.61
CA LEU A 247 8.55 -13.74 -11.41
C LEU A 247 10.00 -14.21 -11.20
N ARG A 248 10.70 -14.61 -12.27
CA ARG A 248 12.14 -14.94 -12.22
C ARG A 248 12.98 -13.74 -11.78
N GLU A 249 12.74 -12.58 -12.36
CA GLU A 249 13.47 -11.35 -12.02
C GLU A 249 13.21 -10.92 -10.57
N ILE A 250 11.98 -11.08 -10.07
CA ILE A 250 11.67 -10.85 -8.66
C ILE A 250 12.44 -11.83 -7.80
N HIS A 251 12.48 -13.13 -8.14
CA HIS A 251 13.23 -14.13 -7.40
C HIS A 251 14.72 -13.80 -7.32
N GLU A 252 15.32 -13.39 -8.43
CA GLU A 252 16.74 -13.03 -8.53
C GLU A 252 17.07 -11.73 -7.80
N ASP A 253 16.21 -10.71 -7.89
CA ASP A 253 16.43 -9.41 -7.23
C ASP A 253 15.20 -8.92 -6.46
N GLY A 254 15.19 -9.17 -5.15
CA GLY A 254 14.21 -8.61 -4.23
C GLY A 254 14.47 -7.17 -3.79
N SER A 255 15.18 -6.33 -4.55
CA SER A 255 15.50 -4.95 -4.17
C SER A 255 14.37 -3.95 -4.48
N PRO A 256 14.31 -2.80 -3.77
CA PRO A 256 13.36 -1.74 -4.12
C PRO A 256 13.60 -1.12 -5.51
N ALA A 257 14.83 -1.20 -6.02
CA ALA A 257 15.15 -0.76 -7.38
C ALA A 257 14.51 -1.69 -8.42
N ASN A 258 14.59 -3.01 -8.22
CA ASN A 258 13.89 -3.96 -9.08
C ASN A 258 12.37 -3.78 -9.01
N PHE A 259 11.82 -3.49 -7.82
CA PHE A 259 10.40 -3.16 -7.71
C PHE A 259 10.00 -1.96 -8.60
N GLU A 260 10.78 -0.86 -8.58
CA GLU A 260 10.50 0.30 -9.45
C GLU A 260 10.63 -0.08 -10.93
N PHE A 261 11.64 -0.86 -11.29
CA PHE A 261 11.84 -1.35 -12.66
C PHE A 261 10.67 -2.21 -13.16
N ILE A 262 10.17 -3.15 -12.35
CA ILE A 262 9.00 -3.97 -12.69
C ILE A 262 7.74 -3.07 -12.83
N VAL A 263 7.53 -2.11 -11.94
CA VAL A 263 6.42 -1.16 -12.06
C VAL A 263 6.51 -0.35 -13.36
N GLU A 264 7.69 0.16 -13.72
CA GLU A 264 7.91 0.89 -14.97
C GLU A 264 7.66 0.01 -16.19
N ARG A 265 8.03 -1.27 -16.15
CA ARG A 265 7.71 -2.24 -17.21
C ARG A 265 6.20 -2.41 -17.40
N PHE A 266 5.44 -2.54 -16.31
CA PHE A 266 3.98 -2.63 -16.40
C PHE A 266 3.34 -1.32 -16.90
N GLU A 267 3.89 -0.15 -16.57
CA GLU A 267 3.46 1.13 -17.15
C GLU A 267 3.68 1.18 -18.67
N THR A 268 4.77 0.59 -19.16
CA THR A 268 5.02 0.43 -20.60
C THR A 268 3.97 -0.49 -21.23
N TRP A 269 3.70 -1.68 -20.66
CA TRP A 269 2.66 -2.58 -21.17
C TRP A 269 1.27 -1.96 -21.19
N LYS A 270 0.95 -1.13 -20.20
CA LYS A 270 -0.29 -0.35 -20.18
C LYS A 270 -0.32 0.68 -21.31
N THR A 271 0.78 1.39 -21.54
CA THR A 271 0.89 2.38 -22.62
C THR A 271 0.79 1.74 -24.00
N GLU A 272 1.29 0.51 -24.14
CA GLU A 272 1.18 -0.34 -25.33
C GLU A 272 -0.22 -0.96 -25.52
N GLY A 273 -1.13 -0.81 -24.55
CA GLY A 273 -2.47 -1.40 -24.59
C GLY A 273 -2.52 -2.91 -24.32
N ARG A 274 -1.43 -3.50 -23.81
CA ARG A 274 -1.35 -4.93 -23.45
C ARG A 274 -2.02 -5.23 -22.12
N THR A 275 -2.09 -4.23 -21.23
CA THR A 275 -2.83 -4.31 -19.96
C THR A 275 -3.68 -3.06 -19.76
N ASP A 276 -4.83 -3.20 -19.10
CA ASP A 276 -5.71 -2.06 -18.83
C ASP A 276 -5.14 -1.11 -17.74
N LYS A 277 -4.22 -1.60 -16.90
CA LYS A 277 -3.71 -0.92 -15.70
C LYS A 277 -2.49 -1.61 -15.10
N VAL A 278 -1.73 -0.84 -14.31
CA VAL A 278 -0.58 -1.33 -13.56
C VAL A 278 -1.03 -1.97 -12.25
N PRO A 279 -0.75 -3.27 -12.04
CA PRO A 279 -1.22 -4.02 -10.88
C PRO A 279 -0.30 -3.86 -9.67
N HIS A 280 -0.11 -2.64 -9.16
CA HIS A 280 0.81 -2.33 -8.05
C HIS A 280 0.69 -3.31 -6.87
N LEU A 281 -0.56 -3.63 -6.48
CA LEU A 281 -0.86 -4.58 -5.41
C LEU A 281 -0.33 -6.00 -5.70
N LEU A 282 -0.50 -6.50 -6.93
CA LEU A 282 -0.02 -7.84 -7.31
C LEU A 282 1.52 -7.88 -7.36
N ILE A 283 2.14 -6.80 -7.85
CA ILE A 283 3.61 -6.68 -7.86
C ILE A 283 4.12 -6.71 -6.41
N ALA A 284 3.57 -5.89 -5.53
CA ALA A 284 3.93 -5.86 -4.11
C ALA A 284 3.71 -7.22 -3.42
N ARG A 285 2.61 -7.92 -3.73
CA ARG A 285 2.33 -9.29 -3.27
C ARG A 285 3.39 -10.27 -3.74
N ALA A 286 3.81 -10.22 -5.00
CA ALA A 286 4.87 -11.06 -5.50
C ALA A 286 6.18 -10.84 -4.74
N PHE A 287 6.58 -9.58 -4.50
CA PHE A 287 7.74 -9.27 -3.66
C PHE A 287 7.58 -9.78 -2.21
N ALA A 288 6.41 -9.62 -1.60
CA ALA A 288 6.13 -10.08 -0.24
C ALA A 288 6.12 -11.62 -0.10
N GLY A 289 5.66 -12.34 -1.12
CA GLY A 289 5.63 -13.79 -1.14
C GLY A 289 6.99 -14.42 -1.45
N VAL A 290 7.75 -13.82 -2.37
CA VAL A 290 9.06 -14.32 -2.81
C VAL A 290 10.18 -13.92 -1.84
N HIS A 291 10.11 -12.74 -1.23
CA HIS A 291 11.13 -12.22 -0.30
C HIS A 291 10.52 -11.86 1.07
N PRO A 292 9.94 -12.83 1.81
CA PRO A 292 9.31 -12.56 3.11
C PRO A 292 10.32 -12.02 4.15
N GLN A 293 11.62 -12.26 3.98
CA GLN A 293 12.62 -11.67 4.88
C GLN A 293 12.70 -10.14 4.74
N ARG A 294 12.30 -9.59 3.59
CA ARG A 294 12.45 -8.16 3.24
C ARG A 294 11.15 -7.37 3.30
N TYR A 295 10.00 -8.03 3.15
CA TYR A 295 8.72 -7.36 2.95
C TYR A 295 7.62 -7.96 3.82
N HIS A 296 6.73 -7.10 4.31
CA HIS A 296 5.55 -7.46 5.10
C HIS A 296 4.31 -7.70 4.21
N THR A 297 3.21 -8.19 4.81
CA THR A 297 2.00 -8.60 4.07
C THR A 297 1.06 -7.44 3.67
N THR A 298 1.27 -6.23 4.18
CA THR A 298 0.55 -5.00 3.77
C THR A 298 1.03 -4.49 2.40
N VAL A 299 0.45 -5.03 1.32
CA VAL A 299 0.90 -4.84 -0.06
C VAL A 299 0.27 -3.64 -0.80
N ASP A 300 -0.73 -2.99 -0.19
CA ASP A 300 -1.36 -1.79 -0.74
C ASP A 300 -0.68 -0.52 -0.20
N ALA A 301 -0.34 0.42 -1.08
CA ALA A 301 0.38 1.64 -0.71
C ALA A 301 -0.43 2.56 0.22
N SER A 302 -1.74 2.71 -0.01
CA SER A 302 -2.58 3.55 0.84
C SER A 302 -2.70 3.00 2.27
N SER A 303 -2.78 1.67 2.36
CA SER A 303 -2.80 0.94 3.63
C SER A 303 -1.46 1.01 4.35
N GLN A 304 -0.35 0.90 3.61
CA GLN A 304 1.00 1.08 4.15
C GLN A 304 1.19 2.49 4.71
N ASP A 305 0.76 3.52 3.98
CA ASP A 305 0.92 4.91 4.44
C ASP A 305 0.20 5.15 5.76
N ARG A 306 -1.02 4.62 5.93
CA ARG A 306 -1.77 4.71 7.19
C ARG A 306 -1.04 4.08 8.38
N ILE A 307 -0.40 2.92 8.20
CA ILE A 307 0.30 2.25 9.31
C ILE A 307 1.65 2.89 9.60
N LEU A 308 2.31 3.48 8.59
CA LEU A 308 3.62 4.13 8.80
C LEU A 308 3.50 5.33 9.74
N ASP A 309 2.41 6.09 9.66
CA ASP A 309 2.12 7.18 10.60
C ASP A 309 1.99 6.64 12.04
N TRP A 310 1.28 5.53 12.22
CA TRP A 310 1.15 4.87 13.52
C TRP A 310 2.50 4.37 14.04
N PHE A 311 3.29 3.66 13.23
CA PHE A 311 4.62 3.20 13.65
C PHE A 311 5.56 4.38 13.97
N ALA A 312 5.47 5.49 13.23
CA ALA A 312 6.26 6.68 13.52
C ALA A 312 5.94 7.25 14.90
N GLN A 313 4.64 7.30 15.23
CA GLN A 313 4.14 7.84 16.50
C GLN A 313 4.44 6.91 17.69
N HIS A 314 4.20 5.61 17.55
CA HIS A 314 4.14 4.67 18.68
C HIS A 314 5.40 3.82 18.87
N THR A 315 6.25 3.73 17.85
CA THR A 315 7.48 2.93 17.90
C THR A 315 8.73 3.72 17.50
N GLY A 316 8.58 4.99 17.14
CA GLY A 316 9.69 5.85 16.69
C GLY A 316 10.21 5.47 15.29
N HIS A 317 9.40 4.80 14.47
CA HIS A 317 9.78 4.46 13.11
C HIS A 317 10.03 5.73 12.26
N GLN A 318 11.20 5.82 11.63
CA GLN A 318 11.48 6.91 10.69
C GLN A 318 10.97 6.57 9.30
N VAL A 319 9.89 7.23 8.90
CA VAL A 319 9.26 7.03 7.59
C VAL A 319 10.17 7.55 6.46
N PRO A 320 10.53 6.71 5.47
CA PRO A 320 11.32 7.17 4.34
C PRO A 320 10.63 8.26 3.52
N ARG A 321 11.42 9.23 3.02
CA ARG A 321 10.92 10.28 2.11
C ARG A 321 10.40 9.74 0.78
N SER A 322 10.96 8.62 0.31
CA SER A 322 10.52 7.95 -0.92
C SER A 322 9.08 7.47 -0.80
N THR A 323 8.29 7.63 -1.86
CA THR A 323 6.92 7.08 -1.98
C THR A 323 6.90 5.67 -2.60
N ASN A 324 8.06 5.07 -2.85
CA ASN A 324 8.15 3.71 -3.36
C ASN A 324 7.77 2.71 -2.25
N TRP A 325 6.75 1.89 -2.51
CA TRP A 325 6.24 0.89 -1.56
C TRP A 325 7.35 -0.03 -1.03
N ALA A 326 8.25 -0.51 -1.91
CA ALA A 326 9.29 -1.46 -1.52
C ALA A 326 10.34 -0.81 -0.60
N VAL A 327 10.66 0.48 -0.80
CA VAL A 327 11.56 1.22 0.10
C VAL A 327 10.95 1.36 1.48
N ARG A 328 9.68 1.75 1.54
CA ARG A 328 8.92 1.90 2.78
C ARG A 328 8.72 0.57 3.52
N ALA A 329 8.39 -0.49 2.77
CA ALA A 329 8.19 -1.83 3.33
C ALA A 329 9.47 -2.39 3.95
N GLN A 330 10.60 -2.27 3.25
CA GLN A 330 11.89 -2.70 3.80
C GLN A 330 12.31 -1.88 5.01
N ALA A 331 12.05 -0.57 5.01
CA ALA A 331 12.36 0.28 6.16
C ALA A 331 11.57 -0.14 7.39
N LEU A 332 10.27 -0.44 7.23
CA LEU A 332 9.43 -0.93 8.32
C LEU A 332 9.88 -2.31 8.81
N VAL A 333 10.17 -3.26 7.90
CA VAL A 333 10.71 -4.58 8.27
C VAL A 333 12.01 -4.44 9.08
N LYS A 334 12.96 -3.64 8.62
CA LYS A 334 14.22 -3.36 9.35
C LYS A 334 13.99 -2.68 10.70
N HIS A 335 12.92 -1.90 10.84
CA HIS A 335 12.56 -1.30 12.12
C HIS A 335 12.00 -2.38 13.06
N LEU A 336 11.09 -3.22 12.60
CA LEU A 336 10.53 -4.32 13.39
C LEU A 336 11.59 -5.35 13.83
N ASP A 337 12.59 -5.63 12.98
CA ASP A 337 13.74 -6.47 13.33
C ASP A 337 14.58 -5.88 14.47
N ARG A 338 14.65 -4.55 14.58
CA ARG A 338 15.36 -3.85 15.67
C ARG A 338 14.57 -3.83 16.98
N VAL A 339 13.25 -3.89 16.91
CA VAL A 339 12.36 -3.94 18.09
C VAL A 339 12.52 -5.29 18.84
N ASP A 340 12.96 -6.34 18.13
CA ASP A 340 13.23 -7.70 18.65
C ASP A 340 12.08 -8.37 19.42
N VAL A 341 10.83 -7.98 19.13
CA VAL A 341 9.63 -8.58 19.75
C VAL A 341 9.16 -9.87 19.08
N PHE A 342 9.56 -10.11 17.83
CA PHE A 342 9.20 -11.31 17.07
C PHE A 342 10.32 -12.35 17.02
N GLY A 343 11.52 -12.03 17.52
CA GLY A 343 12.70 -12.89 17.45
C GLY A 343 12.95 -13.42 16.04
N ARG A 344 12.92 -14.75 15.87
CA ARG A 344 13.12 -15.41 14.57
C ARG A 344 11.85 -15.58 13.74
N ASP A 345 10.69 -15.17 14.26
CA ASP A 345 9.41 -15.36 13.60
C ASP A 345 9.11 -14.25 12.58
N ILE A 346 9.76 -14.36 11.42
CA ILE A 346 9.57 -13.39 10.33
C ILE A 346 8.14 -13.37 9.81
N HIS A 347 7.39 -14.47 9.94
CA HIS A 347 6.03 -14.58 9.44
C HIS A 347 5.06 -13.82 10.33
N ALA A 348 5.17 -13.98 11.65
CA ALA A 348 4.43 -13.17 12.61
C ALA A 348 4.76 -11.67 12.46
N ARG A 349 6.06 -11.33 12.38
CA ARG A 349 6.54 -9.97 12.11
C ARG A 349 5.89 -9.37 10.87
N ASN A 350 5.75 -10.15 9.80
CA ASN A 350 5.21 -9.66 8.53
C ASN A 350 3.69 -9.46 8.54
N ILE A 351 2.95 -10.19 9.38
CA ILE A 351 1.49 -10.02 9.56
C ILE A 351 1.18 -8.84 10.48
N PHE A 352 2.05 -8.53 11.45
CA PHE A 352 1.80 -7.47 12.43
C PHE A 352 1.43 -6.10 11.80
N PRO A 353 2.11 -5.60 10.74
CA PRO A 353 1.67 -4.42 9.99
C PRO A 353 0.21 -4.45 9.52
N TRP A 354 -0.30 -5.61 9.10
CA TRP A 354 -1.71 -5.75 8.74
C TRP A 354 -2.62 -5.72 9.98
N PHE A 355 -2.20 -6.34 11.08
CA PHE A 355 -2.97 -6.31 12.32
C PHE A 355 -3.14 -4.87 12.83
N VAL A 356 -2.07 -4.08 12.81
CA VAL A 356 -2.13 -2.64 13.13
C VAL A 356 -3.15 -1.93 12.24
N LEU A 357 -3.07 -2.17 10.92
CA LEU A 357 -4.03 -1.59 9.97
C LEU A 357 -5.47 -1.96 10.31
N ASP A 358 -5.72 -3.22 10.68
CA ASP A 358 -7.06 -3.73 10.96
C ASP A 358 -7.64 -3.07 12.23
N GLN A 359 -6.83 -2.95 13.29
CA GLN A 359 -7.19 -2.20 14.49
C GLN A 359 -7.49 -0.72 14.18
N LEU A 360 -6.66 -0.07 13.36
CA LEU A 360 -6.90 1.32 12.92
C LEU A 360 -8.16 1.48 12.05
N ARG A 361 -8.58 0.43 11.34
CA ARG A 361 -9.84 0.43 10.59
C ARG A 361 -11.05 0.32 11.53
N GLY A 362 -10.95 -0.49 12.58
CA GLY A 362 -11.96 -0.59 13.64
C GLY A 362 -12.25 0.77 14.28
N ARG A 363 -11.19 1.51 14.68
CA ARG A 363 -11.31 2.86 15.28
C ARG A 363 -12.11 3.85 14.44
N ALA A 364 -11.92 3.79 13.13
CA ALA A 364 -12.41 4.84 12.27
C ALA A 364 -13.94 4.77 12.07
N ALA A 365 -14.64 3.72 12.54
CA ALA A 365 -16.07 3.42 12.27
C ALA A 365 -16.48 3.45 10.77
N THR A 366 -15.55 3.78 9.88
CA THR A 366 -15.70 4.00 8.44
C THR A 366 -15.81 2.71 7.63
N THR A 367 -15.97 1.55 8.25
CA THR A 367 -15.90 0.28 7.52
C THR A 367 -17.16 0.05 6.68
N ASN A 368 -17.11 0.56 5.45
CA ASN A 368 -17.72 0.01 4.23
C ASN A 368 -17.14 -1.40 3.89
N GLY A 369 -16.62 -2.13 4.88
CA GLY A 369 -16.31 -3.54 4.72
C GLY A 369 -17.62 -4.30 4.62
N PRO A 370 -17.72 -5.34 3.78
CA PRO A 370 -18.94 -6.13 3.72
C PRO A 370 -19.24 -6.69 5.13
N PRO A 371 -20.52 -6.75 5.54
CA PRO A 371 -20.92 -7.58 6.68
C PRO A 371 -20.32 -8.98 6.50
N GLY A 372 -19.96 -9.63 7.60
CA GLY A 372 -19.28 -10.90 7.44
C GLY A 372 -19.14 -11.69 8.72
N HIS A 373 -19.56 -12.94 8.62
CA HIS A 373 -19.18 -14.01 9.50
C HIS A 373 -18.38 -15.03 8.69
N SER A 374 -17.21 -15.41 9.20
CA SER A 374 -16.42 -16.50 8.61
C SER A 374 -16.63 -17.73 9.50
N PRO A 375 -17.55 -18.65 9.15
CA PRO A 375 -17.84 -19.80 9.99
C PRO A 375 -16.58 -20.65 10.17
N ARG A 376 -16.17 -20.83 11.43
CA ARG A 376 -15.00 -21.66 11.74
C ARG A 376 -15.42 -23.13 11.72
N PRO A 377 -14.73 -24.00 10.95
CA PRO A 377 -14.98 -25.43 11.03
C PRO A 377 -14.61 -25.95 12.42
N ALA A 378 -15.45 -26.82 12.97
CA ALA A 378 -15.32 -27.41 14.30
C ALA A 378 -14.14 -28.39 14.46
N SER A 379 -13.04 -28.25 13.70
CA SER A 379 -11.96 -29.24 13.65
C SER A 379 -10.54 -28.66 13.65
N ALA A 380 -10.36 -27.33 13.57
CA ALA A 380 -9.06 -26.70 13.27
C ALA A 380 -8.03 -26.65 14.42
N PHE A 381 -8.33 -27.20 15.60
CA PHE A 381 -7.50 -27.04 16.81
C PHE A 381 -6.64 -28.28 17.12
N ALA A 382 -5.89 -28.78 16.13
CA ALA A 382 -5.10 -30.01 16.29
C ALA A 382 -4.02 -29.92 17.38
N ASP A 383 -3.50 -28.71 17.65
CA ASP A 383 -2.34 -28.50 18.53
C ASP A 383 -2.69 -28.00 19.96
N LEU A 384 -3.98 -27.88 20.29
CA LEU A 384 -4.42 -27.42 21.62
C LEU A 384 -4.73 -28.58 22.58
N PRO A 385 -4.57 -28.39 23.90
CA PRO A 385 -5.05 -29.34 24.90
C PRO A 385 -6.54 -29.63 24.71
N ALA A 386 -6.95 -30.88 24.93
CA ALA A 386 -8.32 -31.35 24.66
C ALA A 386 -9.42 -30.49 25.31
N ALA A 387 -9.22 -30.04 26.55
CA ALA A 387 -10.17 -29.18 27.24
C ALA A 387 -10.29 -27.78 26.62
N GLN A 388 -9.17 -27.20 26.17
CA GLN A 388 -9.17 -25.88 25.51
C GLN A 388 -9.79 -25.96 24.12
N ARG A 389 -9.50 -27.04 23.38
CA ARG A 389 -10.16 -27.36 22.11
C ARG A 389 -11.67 -27.42 22.28
N LEU A 390 -12.17 -28.08 23.33
CA LEU A 390 -13.61 -28.18 23.59
C LEU A 390 -14.26 -26.80 23.78
N LEU A 391 -13.62 -25.93 24.56
CA LEU A 391 -14.09 -24.57 24.81
C LEU A 391 -14.13 -23.74 23.53
N GLU A 392 -13.09 -23.81 22.70
CA GLU A 392 -13.04 -23.07 21.42
C GLU A 392 -14.04 -23.60 20.40
N LEU A 393 -14.27 -24.92 20.36
CA LEU A 393 -15.32 -25.51 19.53
C LEU A 393 -16.70 -25.02 19.95
N ARG A 394 -16.97 -25.01 21.25
CA ARG A 394 -18.24 -24.53 21.79
C ARG A 394 -18.42 -23.04 21.57
N HIS A 395 -17.36 -22.25 21.73
CA HIS A 395 -17.33 -20.83 21.39
C HIS A 395 -17.75 -20.59 19.94
N ASN A 396 -17.18 -21.32 18.98
CA ASN A 396 -17.53 -21.20 17.56
C ASN A 396 -19.01 -21.51 17.31
N LEU A 397 -19.58 -22.52 17.98
CA LEU A 397 -21.00 -22.85 17.85
C LEU A 397 -21.88 -21.69 18.36
N VAL A 398 -21.57 -21.15 19.53
CA VAL A 398 -22.30 -20.02 20.13
C VAL A 398 -22.18 -18.77 19.24
N GLN A 399 -21.00 -18.48 18.70
CA GLN A 399 -20.77 -17.34 17.80
C GLN A 399 -21.56 -17.47 16.50
N ASN A 400 -21.64 -18.66 15.91
CA ASN A 400 -22.45 -18.91 14.70
C ASN A 400 -23.94 -18.69 14.98
N ALA A 401 -24.44 -19.20 16.13
CA ALA A 401 -25.84 -19.04 16.53
C ALA A 401 -26.17 -17.58 16.85
N LEU A 402 -25.29 -16.89 17.58
CA LEU A 402 -25.39 -15.46 17.86
C LEU A 402 -25.44 -14.65 16.57
N PHE A 403 -24.55 -14.92 15.62
CA PHE A 403 -24.55 -14.21 14.34
C PHE A 403 -25.88 -14.38 13.60
N ALA A 404 -26.41 -15.61 13.51
CA ALA A 404 -27.69 -15.86 12.86
C ALA A 404 -28.85 -15.09 13.53
N GLN A 405 -28.89 -15.08 14.88
CA GLN A 405 -29.89 -14.33 15.64
C GLN A 405 -29.79 -12.82 15.39
N LEU A 406 -28.58 -12.26 15.43
CA LEU A 406 -28.36 -10.83 15.21
C LEU A 406 -28.64 -10.42 13.76
N GLU A 407 -28.31 -11.26 12.78
CA GLU A 407 -28.62 -10.99 11.37
C GLU A 407 -30.13 -11.00 11.10
N GLU A 408 -30.88 -11.90 11.75
CA GLU A 408 -32.35 -11.91 11.69
C GLU A 408 -32.96 -10.65 12.30
N GLU A 409 -32.40 -10.16 13.42
CA GLU A 409 -32.90 -8.99 14.14
C GLU A 409 -32.55 -7.65 13.47
N PHE A 410 -31.27 -7.47 13.09
CA PHE A 410 -30.74 -6.19 12.61
C PHE A 410 -30.53 -6.12 11.09
N GLY A 411 -30.71 -7.25 10.39
CA GLY A 411 -30.61 -7.38 8.95
C GLY A 411 -29.20 -7.69 8.42
N ALA A 412 -29.14 -8.34 7.27
CA ALA A 412 -27.90 -8.58 6.54
C ALA A 412 -27.24 -7.25 6.16
N GLY A 413 -26.00 -7.00 6.60
CA GLY A 413 -25.35 -5.69 6.38
C GLY A 413 -24.81 -5.00 7.62
N THR A 414 -25.29 -5.38 8.80
CA THR A 414 -25.11 -4.60 10.04
C THR A 414 -24.40 -5.38 11.14
N VAL A 415 -24.05 -6.65 10.90
CA VAL A 415 -23.45 -7.56 11.88
C VAL A 415 -22.09 -8.03 11.40
N TRP A 416 -21.11 -8.03 12.31
CA TRP A 416 -19.77 -8.56 12.13
C TRP A 416 -19.42 -9.45 13.30
N THR A 417 -18.65 -10.50 13.05
CA THR A 417 -17.97 -11.27 14.11
C THR A 417 -16.48 -11.03 14.06
N GLU A 418 -15.79 -11.15 15.20
CA GLU A 418 -14.33 -10.89 15.30
C GLU A 418 -13.99 -9.47 14.80
N TYR A 419 -14.71 -8.47 15.30
CA TYR A 419 -14.55 -7.10 14.84
C TYR A 419 -13.36 -6.44 15.55
N PRO A 420 -12.40 -5.81 14.83
CA PRO A 420 -11.27 -5.15 15.44
C PRO A 420 -11.73 -3.99 16.32
N THR A 421 -11.31 -4.01 17.59
CA THR A 421 -11.82 -3.05 18.61
C THR A 421 -11.11 -1.71 18.57
N GLY A 422 -9.99 -1.61 17.85
CA GLY A 422 -9.13 -0.45 17.87
C GLY A 422 -8.20 -0.39 19.09
N THR A 423 -8.30 -1.36 20.02
CA THR A 423 -7.49 -1.40 21.25
C THR A 423 -6.52 -2.58 21.28
N GLY A 424 -6.42 -3.31 20.17
CA GLY A 424 -5.59 -4.52 20.06
C GLY A 424 -6.39 -5.82 20.19
N GLY A 425 -7.62 -5.76 20.69
CA GLY A 425 -8.53 -6.91 20.78
C GLY A 425 -9.50 -7.04 19.60
N PHE A 426 -10.28 -8.12 19.62
CA PHE A 426 -11.39 -8.36 18.72
C PHE A 426 -12.66 -8.63 19.55
N ALA A 427 -13.75 -7.95 19.21
CA ALA A 427 -15.06 -8.23 19.81
C ALA A 427 -15.68 -9.43 19.10
N ASP A 428 -16.27 -10.37 19.85
CA ASP A 428 -16.86 -11.58 19.28
C ASP A 428 -17.98 -11.26 18.29
N ALA A 429 -18.83 -10.28 18.62
CA ALA A 429 -19.79 -9.69 17.70
C ALA A 429 -19.90 -8.17 17.86
N TYR A 430 -20.18 -7.52 16.74
CA TYR A 430 -20.35 -6.08 16.60
C TYR A 430 -21.56 -5.81 15.71
N VAL A 431 -22.48 -4.98 16.19
CA VAL A 431 -23.65 -4.53 15.42
C VAL A 431 -23.58 -3.03 15.22
N ARG A 432 -23.75 -2.58 13.98
CA ARG A 432 -23.84 -1.15 13.63
C ARG A 432 -25.28 -0.75 13.36
N HIS A 433 -25.75 0.25 14.09
CA HIS A 433 -27.07 0.83 13.92
C HIS A 433 -27.10 1.86 12.80
N ALA A 434 -28.31 2.23 12.35
CA ALA A 434 -28.51 3.18 11.26
C ALA A 434 -27.93 4.59 11.58
N ASP A 435 -27.90 4.97 12.85
CA ASP A 435 -27.35 6.24 13.34
C ASP A 435 -25.83 6.23 13.55
N GLN A 436 -25.15 5.17 13.11
CA GLN A 436 -23.71 4.91 13.29
C GLN A 436 -23.30 4.56 14.73
N SER A 437 -24.23 4.48 15.68
CA SER A 437 -23.93 3.88 16.97
C SER A 437 -23.67 2.38 16.84
N CYS A 438 -23.05 1.78 17.84
CA CYS A 438 -22.75 0.36 17.84
C CYS A 438 -23.07 -0.36 19.14
N THR A 439 -23.26 -1.66 19.03
CA THR A 439 -23.46 -2.58 20.16
C THR A 439 -22.40 -3.66 20.09
N LEU A 440 -21.79 -3.98 21.24
CA LEU A 440 -20.78 -5.04 21.36
C LEU A 440 -21.33 -6.25 22.09
N TYR A 441 -20.87 -7.41 21.63
CA TYR A 441 -21.21 -8.71 22.20
C TYR A 441 -19.93 -9.48 22.48
N GLU A 442 -19.83 -10.02 23.68
CA GLU A 442 -18.66 -10.76 24.16
C GLU A 442 -19.12 -12.13 24.71
N ILE A 443 -18.68 -13.20 24.08
CA ILE A 443 -19.06 -14.58 24.36
C ILE A 443 -18.14 -15.16 25.41
N LYS A 444 -18.72 -15.86 26.39
CA LYS A 444 -17.98 -16.71 27.33
C LYS A 444 -18.66 -18.05 27.52
N ILE A 445 -17.86 -19.12 27.47
CA ILE A 445 -18.31 -20.48 27.74
C ILE A 445 -18.08 -20.78 29.22
N ALA A 446 -19.16 -20.78 30.00
CA ALA A 446 -19.13 -21.03 31.45
C ALA A 446 -20.45 -21.66 31.93
N ASP A 447 -20.44 -22.22 33.14
CA ASP A 447 -21.57 -22.98 33.69
C ASP A 447 -22.72 -22.09 34.20
N THR A 448 -22.46 -20.80 34.43
CA THR A 448 -23.44 -19.87 35.01
C THR A 448 -23.37 -18.48 34.37
N ALA A 449 -24.51 -17.79 34.30
CA ALA A 449 -24.59 -16.42 33.79
C ALA A 449 -23.68 -15.46 34.58
N THR A 450 -23.56 -15.63 35.90
CA THR A 450 -22.62 -14.84 36.71
C THR A 450 -21.16 -14.97 36.24
N GLN A 451 -20.71 -16.18 35.89
CA GLN A 451 -19.35 -16.41 35.42
C GLN A 451 -19.13 -15.80 34.04
N VAL A 452 -20.12 -15.93 33.14
CA VAL A 452 -20.10 -15.29 31.81
C VAL A 452 -19.92 -13.79 31.95
N VAL A 453 -20.78 -13.12 32.72
CA VAL A 453 -20.71 -11.68 32.96
C VAL A 453 -19.36 -11.29 33.56
N ARG A 454 -18.88 -12.02 34.58
CA ARG A 454 -17.61 -11.73 35.24
C ARG A 454 -16.43 -11.79 34.27
N GLN A 455 -16.40 -12.78 33.40
CA GLN A 455 -15.30 -12.98 32.44
C GLN A 455 -15.37 -11.97 31.28
N ALA A 456 -16.56 -11.66 30.78
CA ALA A 456 -16.76 -10.73 29.67
C ALA A 456 -16.49 -9.27 30.05
N MET A 457 -16.81 -8.87 31.29
CA MET A 457 -16.78 -7.47 31.74
C MET A 457 -15.47 -6.74 31.43
N GLY A 458 -14.32 -7.37 31.71
CA GLY A 458 -13.02 -6.72 31.49
C GLY A 458 -12.79 -6.35 30.03
N GLN A 459 -13.10 -7.28 29.11
CA GLN A 459 -12.92 -7.08 27.67
C GLN A 459 -13.93 -6.07 27.13
N LEU A 460 -15.21 -6.19 27.52
CA LEU A 460 -16.25 -5.22 27.13
C LEU A 460 -15.86 -3.79 27.54
N LEU A 461 -15.38 -3.59 28.78
CA LEU A 461 -14.94 -2.27 29.24
C LEU A 461 -13.68 -1.77 28.50
N GLU A 462 -12.73 -2.67 28.22
CA GLU A 462 -11.50 -2.37 27.48
C GLU A 462 -11.80 -1.91 26.06
N TYR A 463 -12.65 -2.63 25.33
CA TYR A 463 -13.03 -2.32 23.95
C TYR A 463 -13.85 -1.03 23.85
N SER A 464 -14.55 -0.67 24.94
CA SER A 464 -15.48 0.46 24.96
C SER A 464 -14.85 1.78 25.38
N PHE A 465 -14.06 1.77 26.46
CA PHE A 465 -13.68 3.00 27.18
C PHE A 465 -12.20 3.36 27.10
N ARG A 466 -11.33 2.49 26.55
CA ARG A 466 -9.95 2.89 26.29
C ARG A 466 -9.88 3.94 25.19
N ALA A 467 -8.80 4.73 25.19
CA ALA A 467 -8.52 5.65 24.11
C ALA A 467 -8.44 4.91 22.77
N GLY A 468 -9.26 5.30 21.80
CA GLY A 468 -9.38 4.60 20.51
C GLY A 468 -10.22 3.31 20.55
N GLY A 469 -11.04 3.11 21.58
CA GLY A 469 -12.09 2.08 21.60
C GLY A 469 -13.30 2.44 20.73
N LEU A 470 -14.34 1.60 20.79
CA LEU A 470 -15.51 1.66 19.90
C LEU A 470 -16.67 2.53 20.43
N GLU A 471 -16.62 2.96 21.69
CA GLU A 471 -17.66 3.79 22.34
C GLU A 471 -19.12 3.32 22.08
N PRO A 472 -19.45 2.04 22.35
CA PRO A 472 -20.77 1.50 22.05
C PRO A 472 -21.87 2.07 22.93
N VAL A 473 -23.09 2.09 22.39
CA VAL A 473 -24.30 2.49 23.13
C VAL A 473 -24.83 1.36 24.03
N GLN A 474 -24.43 0.12 23.77
CA GLN A 474 -24.85 -1.04 24.57
C GLN A 474 -23.82 -2.18 24.51
N LEU A 475 -23.71 -2.91 25.61
CA LEU A 475 -22.80 -4.03 25.83
C LEU A 475 -23.59 -5.29 26.18
N PHE A 476 -23.21 -6.43 25.61
CA PHE A 476 -23.78 -7.73 25.97
C PHE A 476 -22.71 -8.72 26.38
N ALA A 477 -22.86 -9.28 27.57
CA ALA A 477 -22.22 -10.54 27.91
C ALA A 477 -23.10 -11.68 27.37
N VAL A 478 -22.52 -12.55 26.55
CA VAL A 478 -23.24 -13.61 25.84
C VAL A 478 -22.82 -14.98 26.36
N GLY A 479 -23.79 -15.83 26.67
CA GLY A 479 -23.53 -17.18 27.14
C GLY A 479 -24.73 -18.11 26.97
N GLU A 480 -24.50 -19.40 27.18
CA GLU A 480 -25.54 -20.43 27.09
C GLU A 480 -26.44 -20.54 28.34
N PRO A 481 -25.94 -20.36 29.58
CA PRO A 481 -26.78 -20.48 30.76
C PRO A 481 -27.92 -19.47 30.79
N ALA A 482 -29.08 -19.87 31.32
CA ALA A 482 -30.18 -18.94 31.55
C ALA A 482 -29.80 -17.87 32.58
N LEU A 483 -30.31 -16.65 32.38
CA LEU A 483 -30.06 -15.52 33.28
C LEU A 483 -30.79 -15.70 34.62
N ASP A 484 -30.01 -15.97 35.68
CA ASP A 484 -30.54 -16.08 37.04
C ASP A 484 -30.90 -14.71 37.65
N GLU A 485 -31.74 -14.75 38.69
CA GLU A 485 -32.24 -13.55 39.38
C GLU A 485 -31.13 -12.70 40.01
N ALA A 486 -30.10 -13.34 40.58
CA ALA A 486 -29.03 -12.62 41.26
C ALA A 486 -28.16 -11.85 40.25
N THR A 487 -27.83 -12.49 39.13
CA THR A 487 -27.09 -11.87 38.01
C THR A 487 -27.91 -10.75 37.37
N ARG A 488 -29.23 -10.94 37.18
CA ARG A 488 -30.10 -9.88 36.62
C ARG A 488 -30.11 -8.62 37.48
N ARG A 489 -30.32 -8.77 38.81
CA ARG A 489 -30.26 -7.64 39.74
C ARG A 489 -28.90 -6.96 39.76
N PHE A 490 -27.82 -7.73 39.58
CA PHE A 490 -26.48 -7.17 39.47
C PHE A 490 -26.36 -6.26 38.22
N LEU A 491 -26.80 -6.72 37.05
CA LEU A 491 -26.78 -5.93 35.80
C LEU A 491 -27.69 -4.70 35.89
N GLU A 492 -28.88 -4.83 36.48
CA GLU A 492 -29.79 -3.69 36.73
C GLU A 492 -29.12 -2.61 37.58
N ARG A 493 -28.38 -3.00 38.62
CA ARG A 493 -27.61 -2.06 39.43
C ARG A 493 -26.44 -1.45 38.66
N MET A 494 -25.77 -2.20 37.78
CA MET A 494 -24.72 -1.63 36.92
C MET A 494 -25.27 -0.51 36.03
N ARG A 495 -26.44 -0.71 35.44
CA ARG A 495 -27.14 0.33 34.66
C ARG A 495 -27.56 1.51 35.53
N ALA A 496 -28.23 1.25 36.65
CA ALA A 496 -28.81 2.31 37.48
C ALA A 496 -27.76 3.14 38.24
N ASP A 497 -26.74 2.49 38.82
CA ASP A 497 -25.78 3.13 39.71
C ASP A 497 -24.58 3.73 38.93
N PHE A 498 -24.22 3.15 37.77
CA PHE A 498 -23.01 3.53 37.02
C PHE A 498 -23.27 4.00 35.59
N ASN A 499 -24.54 3.98 35.12
CA ASN A 499 -24.89 4.31 33.73
C ASN A 499 -24.09 3.48 32.71
N LEU A 500 -23.79 2.23 33.07
CA LEU A 500 -23.16 1.27 32.19
C LEU A 500 -24.25 0.43 31.53
N GLU A 501 -24.57 0.73 30.27
CA GLU A 501 -25.57 0.01 29.46
C GLU A 501 -25.08 -1.39 29.09
N ILE A 502 -25.03 -2.27 30.08
CA ILE A 502 -24.65 -3.68 29.94
C ILE A 502 -25.84 -4.60 30.21
N ASP A 503 -25.98 -5.63 29.38
CA ASP A 503 -27.00 -6.67 29.48
C ASP A 503 -26.41 -8.08 29.28
N TYR A 504 -27.27 -9.07 29.49
CA TYR A 504 -26.96 -10.48 29.23
C TYR A 504 -27.83 -11.01 28.10
N LEU A 505 -27.21 -11.66 27.13
CA LEU A 505 -27.90 -12.36 26.05
C LEU A 505 -27.66 -13.86 26.18
N GLN A 506 -28.74 -14.62 26.34
CA GLN A 506 -28.66 -16.07 26.30
C GLN A 506 -28.72 -16.54 24.85
N VAL A 507 -27.81 -17.43 24.47
CA VAL A 507 -27.83 -18.12 23.17
C VAL A 507 -28.07 -19.60 23.41
N GLU A 508 -29.12 -20.14 22.80
CA GLU A 508 -29.46 -21.57 22.86
C GLU A 508 -28.96 -22.28 21.61
N LEU A 509 -28.17 -23.34 21.79
CA LEU A 509 -27.71 -24.18 20.69
C LEU A 509 -28.77 -25.26 20.37
N PRO A 510 -29.02 -25.60 19.10
CA PRO A 510 -29.92 -26.69 18.73
C PRO A 510 -29.48 -28.05 19.32
N ASP A 511 -30.45 -28.89 19.71
CA ASP A 511 -30.23 -30.17 20.41
C ASP A 511 -29.24 -31.13 19.70
N ASP A 512 -29.22 -31.16 18.36
CA ASP A 512 -28.30 -32.01 17.58
C ASP A 512 -26.82 -31.58 17.68
N THR A 513 -26.55 -30.35 18.09
CA THR A 513 -25.19 -29.78 18.18
C THR A 513 -24.49 -30.14 19.50
N SER A 514 -25.28 -30.41 20.54
CA SER A 514 -24.80 -30.83 21.86
C SER A 514 -24.13 -32.22 21.85
N ALA A 515 -24.41 -33.04 20.83
CA ALA A 515 -23.85 -34.39 20.67
C ALA A 515 -22.45 -34.41 20.04
N LEU A 516 -22.00 -33.32 19.39
CA LEU A 516 -20.66 -33.22 18.77
C LEU A 516 -19.54 -32.94 19.78
N VAL A 517 -19.90 -32.68 21.04
CA VAL A 517 -19.04 -32.10 22.09
C VAL A 517 -19.00 -32.99 23.35
N ASN A 518 -19.74 -34.11 23.38
CA ASN A 518 -19.72 -35.08 24.50
C ASN A 518 -18.79 -36.27 24.23
#